data_AF-A0A3D1BMS2-F1
#
_entry.id   AF-A0A3D1BMS2-F1
#
_cell.length_a   1.000
_cell.length_b   1.000
_cell.length_c   1.000
_cell.angle_alpha   90.00
_cell.angle_beta   90.00
_cell.angle_gamma   90.00
#
_symmetry.space_group_name_H-M   'P 1'
#
loop_
_entity.id
_entity.type
_entity.pdbx_description
1 polymer ?
#
loop_
_entity_poly.entity_id
_entity_poly.type
_entity_poly.pdbx_seq_one_letter_code
_entity_poly.pdbx_strand_id
1 'polypeptide(L)' 'MKLGIFVNTDRHLADVIGVTKAAVLKGYEVIIFTMDDGVKLLENPSFTALYKFQGVSMSYCD' A
#
# COMPACT_ATOMS: atom_id res chain seq x y z
N MET A 1 -1.70 -6.41 -15.22
CA MET A 1 -2.99 -6.14 -14.52
C MET A 1 -2.76 -5.07 -13.48
N LYS A 2 -3.82 -4.39 -13.00
CA LYS A 2 -3.73 -3.37 -11.95
C LYS A 2 -4.51 -3.83 -10.71
N LEU A 3 -3.92 -3.68 -9.54
CA LEU A 3 -4.55 -3.94 -8.24
C LEU A 3 -4.72 -2.63 -7.48
N GLY A 4 -5.96 -2.25 -7.17
CA GLY A 4 -6.25 -1.17 -6.24
C GLY A 4 -6.32 -1.70 -4.80
N ILE A 5 -5.62 -1.06 -3.87
CA ILE A 5 -5.71 -1.32 -2.44
C ILE A 5 -6.22 -0.06 -1.77
N PHE A 6 -7.36 -0.17 -1.10
CA PHE A 6 -7.94 0.89 -0.30
C PHE A 6 -7.69 0.62 1.18
N VAL A 7 -7.03 1.55 1.87
CA VAL A 7 -6.63 1.41 3.26
C VAL A 7 -7.29 2.51 4.08
N ASN A 8 -8.31 2.15 4.85
CA ASN A 8 -9.07 3.08 5.70
C ASN A 8 -8.84 2.88 7.21
N THR A 9 -7.99 1.93 7.60
CA THR A 9 -7.60 1.68 9.00
C THR A 9 -6.13 1.29 9.09
N ASP A 10 -5.55 1.40 10.28
CA ASP A 10 -4.15 1.08 10.59
C ASP A 10 -3.92 -0.38 11.03
N ARG A 11 -4.95 -1.23 10.98
CA ARG A 11 -4.95 -2.56 11.61
C ARG A 11 -4.33 -3.67 10.76
N HIS A 12 -4.14 -3.42 9.47
CA HIS A 12 -3.84 -4.45 8.46
C HIS A 12 -2.49 -4.27 7.77
N LEU A 13 -1.51 -3.67 8.46
CA LEU A 13 -0.19 -3.39 7.89
C LEU A 13 0.46 -4.63 7.24
N ALA A 14 0.46 -5.76 7.94
CA ALA A 14 1.07 -6.99 7.45
C ALA A 14 0.38 -7.50 6.17
N ASP A 15 -0.95 -7.42 6.10
CA ASP A 15 -1.74 -7.84 4.95
C ASP A 15 -1.46 -6.94 3.74
N VAL A 16 -1.46 -5.62 3.92
CA VAL A 16 -1.16 -4.66 2.84
C VAL A 16 0.23 -4.91 2.27
N ILE A 17 1.24 -5.12 3.13
CA ILE A 17 2.61 -5.44 2.68
C ILE A 17 2.64 -6.77 1.92
N GLY A 18 2.01 -7.82 2.46
CA GLY A 18 2.01 -9.16 1.87
C GLY A 18 1.36 -9.18 0.49
N VAL A 19 0.16 -8.59 0.38
CA VAL A 19 -0.59 -8.51 -0.87
C VAL A 19 0.16 -7.67 -1.91
N THR A 20 0.72 -6.52 -1.51
CA THR A 20 1.48 -5.65 -2.42
C THR A 20 2.68 -6.39 -3.00
N LYS A 21 3.48 -7.03 -2.16
CA LYS A 21 4.65 -7.81 -2.61
C LYS A 21 4.25 -8.96 -3.52
N ALA A 22 3.20 -9.70 -3.19
CA ALA A 22 2.71 -10.81 -4.01
C ALA A 22 2.23 -10.34 -5.40
N ALA A 23 1.54 -9.19 -5.47
CA ALA A 23 1.08 -8.61 -6.73
C ALA A 23 2.26 -8.12 -7.59
N VAL A 24 3.22 -7.42 -7.00
CA VAL A 24 4.45 -6.96 -7.68
C VAL A 24 5.24 -8.15 -8.22
N LEU A 25 5.41 -9.23 -7.45
CA LEU A 25 6.10 -10.46 -7.90
C LEU A 25 5.41 -11.12 -9.10
N LYS A 26 4.10 -10.93 -9.27
CA LYS A 26 3.35 -11.38 -10.46
C LYS A 26 3.42 -10.39 -11.64
N GLY A 27 4.16 -9.30 -11.51
CA GLY A 27 4.29 -8.25 -12.53
C GLY A 27 3.05 -7.35 -12.63
N TYR A 28 2.29 -7.18 -11.54
CA TYR A 28 1.13 -6.29 -11.52
C TYR A 28 1.53 -4.89 -11.06
N GLU A 29 0.82 -3.88 -11.58
CA GLU A 29 0.85 -2.53 -11.01
C GLU A 29 -0.05 -2.49 -9.78
N VAL A 30 0.39 -1.83 -8.72
CA VAL A 30 -0.36 -1.68 -7.46
C VAL A 30 -0.59 -0.19 -7.18
N ILE A 31 -1.84 0.18 -6.96
CA ILE A 31 -2.25 1.53 -6.57
C ILE A 31 -2.79 1.45 -5.15
N ILE A 32 -2.13 2.12 -4.20
CA ILE A 32 -2.54 2.15 -2.79
C ILE A 32 -3.09 3.54 -2.47
N PHE A 33 -4.35 3.61 -2.06
CA PHE A 33 -4.98 4.84 -1.57
C PHE A 33 -5.30 4.72 -0.08
N THR A 34 -4.85 5.70 0.70
CA THR A 34 -4.89 5.66 2.16
C THR A 34 -5.72 6.82 2.71
N MET A 35 -6.68 6.56 3.59
CA MET A 35 -7.50 7.61 4.24
C MET A 35 -7.98 7.20 5.64
N ASP A 36 -8.76 8.04 6.31
CA ASP A 36 -9.23 7.83 7.69
C ASP A 36 -8.06 7.49 8.63
N ASP A 37 -8.25 6.57 9.59
CA ASP A 37 -7.19 6.08 10.46
C ASP A 37 -6.04 5.40 9.70
N GLY A 38 -6.26 4.99 8.45
CA GLY A 38 -5.22 4.41 7.59
C GLY A 38 -4.02 5.32 7.38
N VAL A 39 -4.20 6.66 7.39
CA VAL A 39 -3.09 7.61 7.17
C VAL A 39 -2.01 7.50 8.26
N LYS A 40 -2.34 6.98 9.45
CA LYS A 40 -1.38 6.71 10.53
C LYS A 40 -0.30 5.70 10.10
N LEU A 41 -0.58 4.84 9.13
CA LEU A 41 0.43 3.92 8.57
C LEU A 41 1.55 4.65 7.82
N LEU A 42 1.36 5.90 7.38
CA LEU A 42 2.41 6.70 6.75
C LEU A 42 3.58 7.01 7.70
N GLU A 43 3.35 6.93 9.01
CA GLU A 43 4.42 7.05 10.03
C GLU A 43 5.24 5.76 10.16
N ASN A 44 4.77 4.63 9.59
CA ASN A 44 5.46 3.36 9.67
C ASN A 44 6.43 3.16 8.50
N PRO A 45 7.75 3.01 8.74
CA PRO A 45 8.74 2.82 7.68
C PRO A 45 8.50 1.59 6.80
N SER A 46 7.85 0.55 7.33
CA SER A 46 7.55 -0.67 6.58
C SER A 46 6.44 -0.45 5.56
N PHE A 47 5.47 0.41 5.87
CA PHE A 47 4.41 0.80 4.95
C PHE A 47 4.96 1.73 3.87
N THR A 48 5.69 2.78 4.25
CA THR A 48 6.25 3.73 3.28
C THR A 48 7.28 3.06 2.39
N ALA A 49 8.05 2.07 2.87
CA ALA A 49 8.97 1.32 2.00
C ALA A 49 8.29 0.67 0.78
N LEU A 50 6.96 0.52 0.76
CA LEU A 50 6.24 0.00 -0.41
C LEU A 50 6.39 0.88 -1.66
N TYR A 51 6.59 2.20 -1.54
CA TYR A 51 6.79 3.08 -2.71
C TYR A 51 8.05 2.73 -3.51
N LYS A 52 9.00 2.02 -2.90
CA LYS A 52 10.28 1.63 -3.53
C LYS A 52 10.12 0.49 -4.53
N PHE A 53 9.03 -0.27 -4.48
CA PHE A 53 8.78 -1.32 -5.46
C PHE A 53 8.36 -0.71 -6.79
N GLN A 54 9.03 -1.13 -7.87
CA GLN A 54 8.64 -0.74 -9.21
C GLN A 54 7.20 -1.17 -9.50
N GLY A 55 6.40 -0.25 -10.04
CA GLY A 55 4.98 -0.50 -10.31
C GLY A 55 4.04 -0.25 -9.13
N VAL A 56 4.54 0.25 -7.99
CA VAL A 56 3.69 0.71 -6.87
C VAL A 56 3.54 2.23 -6.91
N SER A 57 2.31 2.70 -6.84
CA SER A 57 1.97 4.11 -6.62
C SER A 57 1.15 4.25 -5.34
N MET A 58 1.47 5.24 -4.52
CA MET A 58 0.79 5.50 -3.25
C MET A 58 0.24 6.92 -3.23
N SER A 59 -0.97 7.08 -2.71
CA SER A 59 -1.59 8.38 -2.42
C SER A 59 -2.40 8.32 -1.14
N TYR A 60 -2.73 9.48 -0.59
CA TYR A 60 -3.53 9.60 0.62
C TYR A 60 -4.52 10.76 0.52
N CYS A 61 -5.53 10.78 1.39
CA CYS A 61 -6.43 11.92 1.55
C CYS A 61 -5.78 12.97 2.46
N ASP A 62 -5.70 14.22 1.98
CA ASP A 62 -5.32 15.39 2.78
C ASP A 62 -6.38 15.73 3.82
#